data_AF-A0A9E5RAT1-F1
#
_entry.id   AF-A0A9E5RAT1-F1
#
_cell.length_a   1.000
_cell.length_b   1.000
_cell.length_c   1.000
_cell.angle_alpha   90.00
_cell.angle_beta   90.00
_cell.angle_gamma   90.00
#
_symmetry.space_group_name_H-M   'P 1'
#
loop_
_entity.id
_entity.type
_entity.pdbx_description
1 polymer ?
#
loop_
_entity_poly.entity_id
_entity_poly.type
_entity_poly.pdbx_seq_one_letter_code
_entity_poly.pdbx_strand_id
1 'polypeptide(L)' 'PPRILEVNPRHAIIRNLAARAQGGGADAVLTDAVTLLFENAMLADGIHPNPSEMAQNVQRMMELATRLS' A
#
# COMPACT_ATOMS: atom_id res chain seq x y z
N PRO A 1 -18.23 -11.41 5.39
CA PRO A 1 -17.49 -12.58 4.86
C PRO A 1 -16.05 -12.14 4.54
N PRO A 2 -15.03 -12.98 4.79
CA PRO A 2 -13.66 -12.67 4.36
C PRO A 2 -13.62 -12.54 2.82
N ARG A 3 -12.87 -11.57 2.31
CA ARG A 3 -12.63 -11.37 0.87
C ARG A 3 -11.20 -11.77 0.52
N ILE A 4 -11.01 -12.27 -0.68
CA ILE A 4 -9.68 -12.57 -1.24
C ILE A 4 -9.20 -11.32 -1.97
N LEU A 5 -8.01 -10.83 -1.62
CA LEU A 5 -7.32 -9.80 -2.39
C LEU A 5 -6.44 -10.49 -3.44
N GLU A 6 -6.80 -10.36 -4.70
CA GLU A 6 -5.96 -10.84 -5.80
C GLU A 6 -4.88 -9.81 -6.14
N VAL A 7 -3.65 -10.28 -6.36
CA VAL A 7 -2.51 -9.44 -6.74
C VAL A 7 -1.88 -9.95 -8.02
N ASN A 8 -1.38 -9.04 -8.86
CA ASN A 8 -0.61 -9.41 -10.04
C ASN A 8 0.89 -9.54 -9.69
N PRO A 9 1.46 -10.76 -9.63
CA PRO A 9 2.87 -10.95 -9.26
C PRO A 9 3.86 -10.36 -10.27
N ARG A 10 3.41 -10.05 -11.49
CA ARG A 10 4.25 -9.40 -12.52
C ARG A 10 4.31 -7.89 -12.36
N HIS A 11 3.44 -7.29 -11.54
CA HIS A 11 3.39 -5.85 -11.35
C HIS A 11 4.59 -5.36 -10.54
N ALA A 12 5.19 -4.25 -10.97
CA ALA A 12 6.41 -3.71 -10.36
C ALA A 12 6.23 -3.43 -8.85
N ILE A 13 5.09 -2.85 -8.46
CA ILE A 13 4.77 -2.59 -7.04
C ILE A 13 4.80 -3.89 -6.22
N ILE A 14 4.16 -4.97 -6.68
CA ILE A 14 4.11 -6.25 -5.95
C ILE A 14 5.51 -6.84 -5.77
N ARG A 15 6.33 -6.80 -6.83
CA ARG A 15 7.72 -7.28 -6.77
C ARG A 15 8.57 -6.46 -5.79
N ASN A 16 8.41 -5.14 -5.79
CA ASN A 16 9.13 -4.25 -4.88
C ASN A 16 8.72 -4.45 -3.42
N LEU A 17 7.42 -4.62 -3.15
CA LEU A 17 6.91 -4.93 -1.82
C LEU A 17 7.42 -6.29 -1.31
N ALA A 18 7.46 -7.31 -2.18
CA ALA A 18 8.01 -8.61 -1.84
C ALA A 18 9.51 -8.54 -1.49
N ALA A 19 10.29 -7.79 -2.28
CA ALA A 19 11.72 -7.58 -2.01
C ALA A 19 11.95 -6.84 -0.68
N ARG A 20 11.15 -5.79 -0.39
CA ARG A 20 11.20 -5.06 0.89
C ARG A 20 10.88 -5.96 2.08
N ALA A 21 9.83 -6.78 1.97
CA ALA A 21 9.43 -7.72 3.01
C ALA A 21 10.53 -8.75 3.32
N GLN A 22 11.24 -9.23 2.29
CA GLN A 22 12.36 -10.17 2.45
C GLN A 22 13.62 -9.52 3.04
N GLY A 23 13.79 -8.21 2.88
CA GLY A 23 14.92 -7.44 3.41
C GLY A 23 14.95 -7.25 4.92
N GLY A 24 14.01 -7.85 5.67
CA GLY A 24 14.02 -7.89 7.13
C GLY A 24 13.35 -6.73 7.85
N GLY A 25 12.60 -5.87 7.14
CA GLY A 25 11.91 -4.73 7.74
C GLY A 25 10.43 -4.66 7.41
N ALA A 26 9.59 -4.76 8.44
CA ALA A 26 8.30 -4.07 8.46
C ALA A 26 8.57 -2.56 8.62
N ASP A 27 9.22 -1.94 7.63
CA ASP A 27 9.45 -0.51 7.63
C ASP A 27 8.12 0.24 7.39
N ALA A 28 8.08 1.51 7.80
CA ALA A 28 6.87 2.33 7.64
C ALA A 28 6.44 2.40 6.17
N VAL A 29 7.40 2.41 5.24
CA VAL A 29 7.13 2.43 3.80
C VAL A 29 6.39 1.18 3.34
N LEU A 30 6.81 -0.02 3.77
CA LEU A 30 6.16 -1.28 3.42
C LEU A 30 4.73 -1.33 3.97
N THR A 31 4.56 -0.92 5.23
CA THR A 31 3.24 -0.92 5.89
C THR A 31 2.27 0.05 5.21
N ASP A 32 2.70 1.30 4.99
CA ASP A 32 1.87 2.33 4.35
C ASP A 32 1.57 1.97 2.88
N ALA A 33 2.55 1.44 2.14
CA ALA A 33 2.34 1.05 0.75
C ALA A 33 1.41 -0.17 0.58
N VAL A 34 1.50 -1.17 1.46
CA VAL A 34 0.56 -2.31 1.45
C VAL A 34 -0.84 -1.84 1.83
N THR A 35 -0.96 -0.96 2.82
CA THR A 35 -2.25 -0.39 3.25
C THR A 35 -2.91 0.37 2.09
N LEU A 36 -2.18 1.28 1.44
CA LEU A 36 -2.69 2.03 0.28
C LEU A 36 -3.06 1.12 -0.90
N LEU A 37 -2.31 0.05 -1.14
CA LEU A 37 -2.63 -0.91 -2.19
C LEU A 37 -3.97 -1.61 -1.90
N PHE A 38 -4.19 -2.01 -0.65
CA PHE A 38 -5.45 -2.62 -0.21
C PHE A 38 -6.62 -1.64 -0.25
N GLU A 39 -6.42 -0.40 0.23
CA GLU A 39 -7.43 0.66 0.18
C GLU A 39 -7.81 0.99 -1.27
N ASN A 40 -6.84 1.08 -2.18
CA ASN A 40 -7.11 1.27 -3.61
C ASN A 40 -7.94 0.13 -4.21
N ALA A 41 -7.67 -1.13 -3.83
CA ALA A 41 -8.48 -2.26 -4.27
C ALA A 41 -9.93 -2.17 -3.74
N MET A 42 -10.09 -1.85 -2.45
CA MET A 42 -11.41 -1.62 -1.87
C MET A 42 -12.16 -0.46 -2.52
N LEU A 43 -11.45 0.61 -2.89
CA LEU A 43 -12.01 1.76 -3.56
C LEU A 43 -12.49 1.40 -4.97
N ALA A 44 -11.67 0.66 -5.73
CA ALA A 44 -12.02 0.18 -7.06
C ALA A 44 -13.25 -0.75 -7.06
N ASP A 45 -13.38 -1.58 -6.03
CA ASP A 45 -14.52 -2.47 -5.82
C ASP A 45 -15.76 -1.75 -5.23
N GLY A 46 -15.66 -0.46 -4.91
CA GLY A 46 -16.76 0.33 -4.34
C GLY A 46 -17.12 -0.03 -2.89
N ILE A 47 -16.20 -0.65 -2.15
CA ILE A 47 -16.42 -1.18 -0.79
C ILE A 47 -15.58 -0.47 0.28
N HIS A 48 -14.81 0.56 -0.07
CA HIS A 48 -14.00 1.29 0.87
C HIS A 48 -14.88 2.02 1.90
N PRO A 49 -14.71 1.78 3.22
CA PRO A 49 -15.61 2.31 4.23
C PRO A 49 -15.54 3.84 4.37
N ASN A 50 -14.34 4.42 4.21
CA ASN A 50 -14.14 5.88 4.28
C ASN A 50 -12.97 6.35 3.37
N PRO A 51 -13.21 6.63 2.07
CA PRO A 51 -12.14 7.00 1.14
C PRO A 51 -11.34 8.25 1.55
N SER A 52 -11.92 9.13 2.36
CA SER A 52 -11.25 10.34 2.84
C SER A 52 -10.06 10.04 3.75
N GLU A 53 -10.04 8.89 4.44
CA GLU A 53 -8.92 8.47 5.29
C GLU A 53 -7.65 8.15 4.49
N MET A 54 -7.81 7.73 3.23
CA MET A 54 -6.68 7.42 2.33
C MET A 54 -5.76 8.64 2.12
N ALA A 55 -6.31 9.86 2.20
CA ALA A 55 -5.54 11.09 2.02
C ALA A 55 -4.37 11.20 3.01
N GLN A 56 -4.55 10.73 4.25
CA GLN A 56 -3.49 10.75 5.26
C GLN A 56 -2.37 9.77 4.94
N ASN A 57 -2.72 8.57 4.45
CA ASN A 57 -1.74 7.57 4.00
C ASN A 57 -0.94 8.08 2.79
N VAL A 58 -1.61 8.72 1.83
CA VAL A 58 -0.96 9.33 0.68
C VAL A 58 -0.01 10.45 1.12
N GLN A 59 -0.42 11.31 2.05
CA GLN A 59 0.44 12.36 2.61
C GLN A 59 1.70 11.78 3.28
N ARG A 60 1.56 10.74 4.11
CA ARG A 60 2.72 10.04 4.71
C ARG A 60 3.69 9.49 3.66
N MET A 61 3.15 8.87 2.61
CA MET A 61 3.99 8.37 1.50
C MET A 61 4.69 9.50 0.74
N MET A 62 4.03 10.64 0.54
CA MET A 62 4.64 11.82 -0.08
C MET A 62 5.77 12.40 0.80
N GLU A 63 5.58 12.48 2.11
CA GLU A 63 6.62 12.93 3.06
C GLU A 63 7.84 11.99 3.03
N LEU A 64 7.60 10.68 3.02
CA LEU A 64 8.66 9.67 2.92
C LEU A 64 9.42 9.78 1.59
N ALA A 65 8.71 9.99 0.49
CA ALA A 65 9.29 10.08 -0.85
C ALA A 65 10.08 11.37 -1.10
N THR A 66 9.76 12.45 -0.39
CA THR A 66 10.38 13.77 -0.57
C THR A 66 11.49 14.07 0.44
N ARG A 67 11.68 13.21 1.44
CA ARG A 67 12.75 13.37 2.43
C ARG A 67 14.11 13.25 1.73
N LEU A 68 14.95 14.27 1.88
CA LEU A 68 16.33 14.22 1.39
C LEU A 68 17.09 13.13 2.16
N SER A 69 17.77 12.26 1.40
CA SER A 69 18.61 11.17 1.88
C SER A 69 19.97 11.65 2.38
#